data_AF-A0A3N1D916-F1
#
_entry.id   AF-A0A3N1D916-F1
#
_cell.length_a   1.000
_cell.length_b   1.000
_cell.length_c   1.000
_cell.angle_alpha   90.00
_cell.angle_beta   90.00
_cell.angle_gamma   90.00
#
_symmetry.space_group_name_H-M   'P 1'
#
loop_
_entity.id
_entity.type
_entity.pdbx_description
1 polymer ?
#
loop_
_entity_poly.entity_id
_entity_poly.type
_entity_poly.pdbx_seq_one_letter_code
_entity_poly.pdbx_strand_id
1 'polypeptide(L)'
;MGFYFSYADGAGPGFDVPGHVMADVREVLRIAVAHAGADCPVQVHKFESNDGWHVGPEECRAIADLLDGAEAEKAVSTYGTFVDGIPDGLVGEVRALGEFSAQAVERGGFHVS
;
A
#
# COMPACT_ATOMS: atom_id res chain seq x y z
N MET A 1 -5.15 13.41 -11.13
CA MET A 1 -5.56 13.46 -9.71
C MET A 1 -4.76 12.36 -9.01
N GLY A 2 -4.10 12.67 -7.89
CA GLY A 2 -3.29 11.72 -7.11
C GLY A 2 -4.02 11.24 -5.86
N PHE A 3 -3.39 10.36 -5.09
CA PHE A 3 -3.84 9.91 -3.78
C PHE A 3 -2.88 10.44 -2.72
N TYR A 4 -3.42 11.14 -1.73
CA TYR A 4 -2.64 11.68 -0.63
C TYR A 4 -2.86 10.86 0.64
N PHE A 5 -1.77 10.36 1.21
CA PHE A 5 -1.72 9.58 2.44
C PHE A 5 -1.28 10.48 3.58
N SER A 6 -2.04 10.51 4.67
CA SER A 6 -1.75 11.32 5.85
C SER A 6 -1.93 10.52 7.12
N TYR A 7 -1.12 10.80 8.14
CA TYR A 7 -1.26 10.13 9.43
C TYR A 7 -2.61 10.42 10.09
N ALA A 8 -3.17 9.42 10.79
CA ALA A 8 -4.48 9.54 11.43
C ALA A 8 -4.50 10.56 12.57
N ASP A 9 -3.36 10.81 13.22
CA ASP A 9 -3.18 11.89 14.20
C ASP A 9 -3.16 13.30 13.58
N GLY A 10 -3.12 13.40 12.24
CA GLY A 10 -3.03 14.65 11.49
C GLY A 10 -1.66 15.35 11.56
N ALA A 11 -0.64 14.71 12.15
CA ALA A 11 0.67 15.31 12.40
C ALA A 11 1.78 14.63 11.59
N GLY A 12 2.56 15.41 10.83
CA GLY A 12 3.74 14.94 10.10
C GLY A 12 3.59 15.03 8.58
N PRO A 13 4.65 14.67 7.84
CA PRO A 13 4.61 14.67 6.39
C PRO A 13 3.70 13.54 5.89
N GLY A 14 2.85 13.86 4.92
CA GLY A 14 2.13 12.85 4.15
C GLY A 14 2.96 12.29 2.99
N PHE A 15 2.33 11.44 2.21
CA PHE A 15 2.92 10.75 1.07
C PHE A 15 1.93 10.80 -0.12
N ASP A 16 2.42 11.06 -1.32
CA ASP A 16 1.59 11.21 -2.52
C ASP A 16 1.89 10.09 -3.51
N VAL A 17 0.85 9.41 -3.99
CA VAL A 17 0.95 8.45 -5.11
C VAL A 17 0.22 9.01 -6.31
N PRO A 18 0.86 9.14 -7.50
CA PRO A 18 0.17 9.53 -8.71
C PRO A 18 -0.97 8.55 -9.05
N GLY A 19 -2.15 9.05 -9.42
CA GLY A 19 -3.32 8.18 -9.60
C GLY A 19 -3.16 7.09 -10.66
N HIS A 20 -2.33 7.34 -11.69
CA HIS A 20 -2.02 6.33 -12.69
C HIS A 20 -1.12 5.20 -12.15
N VAL A 21 -0.28 5.48 -11.15
CA VAL A 21 0.56 4.48 -10.46
C VAL A 21 -0.20 3.80 -9.33
N MET A 22 -1.17 4.48 -8.73
CA MET A 22 -1.95 3.91 -7.63
C MET A 22 -2.71 2.65 -8.07
N ALA A 23 -3.17 2.56 -9.32
CA ALA A 23 -3.78 1.34 -9.85
C ALA A 23 -2.82 0.14 -9.75
N ASP A 24 -1.54 0.34 -10.10
CA ASP A 24 -0.51 -0.69 -10.01
C ASP A 24 -0.17 -1.03 -8.55
N VAL A 25 -0.04 -0.03 -7.68
CA VAL A 25 0.25 -0.21 -6.24
C VAL A 25 -0.87 -1.03 -5.56
N ARG A 26 -2.14 -0.76 -5.90
CA ARG A 26 -3.30 -1.51 -5.42
C ARG A 26 -3.21 -2.98 -5.82
N GLU A 27 -2.85 -3.24 -7.07
CA GLU A 27 -2.76 -4.60 -7.60
C GLU A 27 -1.60 -5.38 -6.94
N VAL A 28 -0.44 -4.73 -6.73
CA VAL A 28 0.67 -5.34 -5.98
C VAL A 28 0.25 -5.66 -4.55
N LEU A 29 -0.45 -4.74 -3.86
CA LEU A 29 -0.96 -4.98 -2.51
C LEU A 29 -1.96 -6.15 -2.49
N ARG A 30 -2.85 -6.24 -3.49
CA ARG A 30 -3.80 -7.35 -3.62
C ARG A 30 -3.10 -8.69 -3.78
N ILE A 31 -2.04 -8.74 -4.60
CA ILE A 31 -1.20 -9.93 -4.77
C ILE A 31 -0.52 -10.31 -3.46
N ALA A 32 0.06 -9.33 -2.75
CA ALA A 32 0.73 -9.56 -1.47
C ALA A 32 -0.24 -10.12 -0.41
N VAL A 33 -1.45 -9.55 -0.30
CA VAL A 33 -2.51 -10.06 0.59
C VAL A 33 -2.93 -11.48 0.20
N ALA A 34 -3.06 -11.77 -1.10
CA ALA A 34 -3.39 -13.11 -1.57
C ALA A 34 -2.30 -14.14 -1.22
N HIS A 35 -1.02 -13.77 -1.27
CA HIS A 35 0.09 -14.62 -0.83
C HIS A 35 0.09 -14.87 0.68
N ALA A 36 -0.30 -13.88 1.49
CA ALA A 36 -0.37 -13.99 2.94
C ALA A 36 -1.52 -14.89 3.42
N GLY A 37 -2.59 -14.99 2.64
CA GLY A 37 -3.72 -15.88 2.88
C GLY A 37 -4.90 -15.23 3.59
N ALA A 38 -5.90 -16.04 3.91
CA ALA A 38 -7.22 -15.58 4.35
C ALA A 38 -7.24 -14.88 5.72
N ASP A 39 -6.21 -15.09 6.55
CA ASP A 39 -6.10 -14.49 7.88
C ASP A 39 -5.45 -13.08 7.85
N CYS A 40 -5.11 -12.56 6.67
CA CYS A 40 -4.54 -11.23 6.53
C CYS A 40 -5.57 -10.14 6.90
N PRO A 41 -5.24 -9.21 7.83
CA PRO A 41 -6.20 -8.21 8.30
C PRO A 41 -6.46 -7.08 7.29
N VAL A 42 -5.67 -6.99 6.21
CA VAL A 42 -5.73 -5.90 5.23
C VAL A 42 -7.02 -5.98 4.40
N GLN A 43 -7.85 -4.95 4.51
CA GLN A 43 -9.10 -4.86 3.76
C GLN A 43 -8.89 -4.21 2.39
N VAL A 44 -8.46 -5.02 1.41
CA VAL A 44 -8.10 -4.54 0.05
C VAL A 44 -9.19 -3.73 -0.65
N HIS A 45 -10.47 -4.02 -0.39
CA HIS A 45 -11.61 -3.29 -0.97
C HIS A 45 -11.62 -1.80 -0.58
N LYS A 46 -11.00 -1.40 0.53
CA LYS A 46 -10.86 0.02 0.92
C LYS A 46 -10.07 0.81 -0.13
N PHE A 47 -9.07 0.16 -0.72
CA PHE A 47 -8.22 0.75 -1.74
C PHE A 47 -8.89 0.77 -3.11
N GLU A 48 -10.07 0.18 -3.30
CA GLU A 48 -10.83 0.28 -4.56
C GLU A 48 -11.76 1.50 -4.57
N SER A 49 -12.03 2.08 -3.41
CA SER A 49 -12.81 3.30 -3.24
C SER A 49 -12.06 4.51 -3.80
N ASN A 50 -12.82 5.47 -4.35
CA ASN A 50 -12.34 6.84 -4.60
C ASN A 50 -12.75 7.80 -3.47
N ASP A 51 -13.62 7.35 -2.55
CA ASP A 51 -13.97 8.09 -1.34
C ASP A 51 -12.92 7.80 -0.28
N GLY A 52 -12.41 8.84 0.39
CA GLY A 52 -11.32 8.69 1.36
C GLY A 52 -11.60 7.66 2.45
N TRP A 53 -10.56 6.89 2.82
CA TRP A 53 -10.66 5.77 3.76
C TRP A 53 -9.62 5.84 4.87
N HIS A 54 -9.84 5.05 5.93
CA HIS A 54 -8.94 4.90 7.07
C HIS A 54 -8.36 3.48 7.11
N VAL A 55 -7.04 3.41 7.30
CA VAL A 55 -6.28 2.18 7.51
C VAL A 55 -5.80 2.19 8.96
N GLY A 56 -6.25 1.22 9.75
CA GLY A 56 -5.94 1.15 11.18
C GLY A 56 -4.54 0.61 11.47
N PRO A 57 -4.05 0.71 12.73
CA PRO A 57 -2.69 0.28 13.09
C PRO A 57 -2.38 -1.20 12.79
N GLU A 58 -3.36 -2.09 12.94
CA GLU A 58 -3.22 -3.51 12.62
C GLU A 58 -3.00 -3.73 11.13
N GLU A 59 -3.82 -3.09 10.29
CA GLU A 59 -3.65 -3.12 8.84
C GLU A 59 -2.32 -2.48 8.43
N CYS A 60 -1.90 -1.39 9.07
CA CYS A 60 -0.60 -0.76 8.81
C CYS A 60 0.58 -1.69 9.10
N ARG A 61 0.55 -2.46 10.20
CA ARG A 61 1.59 -3.47 10.49
C ARG A 61 1.62 -4.53 9.40
N ALA A 62 0.45 -5.06 9.03
CA ALA A 62 0.36 -6.06 7.98
C ALA A 62 0.85 -5.51 6.62
N ILE A 63 0.46 -4.30 6.23
CA ILE A 63 0.93 -3.69 4.98
C ILE A 63 2.46 -3.51 5.01
N ALA A 64 3.02 -3.05 6.13
CA ALA A 64 4.46 -2.93 6.29
C ALA A 64 5.16 -4.28 6.11
N ASP A 65 4.69 -5.34 6.77
CA ASP A 65 5.27 -6.68 6.67
C ASP A 65 5.15 -7.27 5.25
N LEU A 66 4.04 -7.00 4.56
CA LEU A 66 3.77 -7.50 3.21
C LEU A 66 4.58 -6.78 2.13
N LEU A 67 4.85 -5.50 2.34
CA LEU A 67 5.55 -4.64 1.39
C LEU A 67 7.02 -4.42 1.77
N ASP A 68 7.53 -5.16 2.74
CA ASP A 68 8.95 -5.21 3.08
C ASP A 68 9.68 -6.40 2.44
N GLY A 69 10.96 -6.18 2.14
CA GLY A 69 11.90 -7.22 1.73
C GLY A 69 11.42 -8.14 0.59
N ALA A 70 11.59 -9.44 0.81
CA ALA A 70 11.41 -10.48 -0.21
C ALA A 70 9.94 -10.70 -0.62
N GLU A 71 8.98 -10.47 0.29
CA GLU A 71 7.56 -10.65 -0.03
C GLU A 71 7.07 -9.56 -0.99
N ALA A 72 7.55 -8.33 -0.81
CA ALA A 72 7.29 -7.23 -1.74
C ALA A 72 7.87 -7.53 -3.14
N GLU A 73 9.11 -8.00 -3.20
CA GLU A 73 9.77 -8.37 -4.46
C GLU A 73 9.02 -9.50 -5.18
N LYS A 74 8.54 -10.49 -4.42
CA LYS A 74 7.72 -11.57 -4.96
C LYS A 74 6.39 -11.05 -5.51
N ALA A 75 5.70 -10.17 -4.78
CA ALA A 75 4.44 -9.59 -5.23
C ALA A 75 4.62 -8.75 -6.51
N VAL A 76 5.68 -7.94 -6.58
CA VAL A 76 6.03 -7.16 -7.78
C VAL A 76 6.41 -8.07 -8.96
N SER A 77 7.16 -9.14 -8.70
CA SER A 77 7.53 -10.13 -9.74
C SER A 77 6.29 -10.82 -10.30
N THR A 78 5.37 -11.25 -9.43
CA THR A 78 4.06 -11.81 -9.82
C THR A 78 3.25 -10.79 -10.62
N TYR A 79 3.21 -9.53 -10.20
CA TYR A 79 2.54 -8.46 -10.95
C TYR A 79 3.10 -8.32 -12.37
N GLY A 80 4.43 -8.34 -12.52
CA GLY A 80 5.13 -8.27 -13.80
C GLY A 80 4.82 -9.43 -14.77
N THR A 81 4.22 -10.53 -14.29
CA THR A 81 3.75 -11.61 -15.18
C THR A 81 2.40 -11.31 -15.86
N PHE A 82 1.66 -10.32 -15.37
CA PHE A 82 0.32 -9.94 -15.87
C PHE A 82 0.33 -8.69 -16.75
N VAL A 83 1.43 -7.94 -16.77
CA VAL A 83 1.57 -6.67 -17.50
C VAL A 83 2.79 -6.68 -18.41
N ASP A 84 2.72 -5.92 -19.51
CA ASP A 84 3.79 -5.77 -20.50
C ASP A 84 4.90 -4.81 -20.00
N GLY A 85 5.43 -5.08 -18.81
CA GLY A 85 6.47 -4.30 -18.17
C GLY A 85 6.02 -3.62 -16.87
N ILE A 86 6.92 -3.62 -15.88
CA ILE A 86 6.70 -2.96 -14.59
C ILE A 86 6.85 -1.45 -14.80
N PRO A 87 5.85 -0.63 -14.42
CA PRO A 87 5.96 0.83 -14.52
C PRO A 87 7.18 1.38 -13.78
N ASP A 88 7.83 2.37 -14.39
CA ASP A 88 8.93 3.10 -13.77
C ASP A 88 8.45 3.72 -12.45
N GLY A 89 9.19 3.46 -11.37
CA GLY A 89 8.88 3.98 -10.04
C GLY A 89 7.93 3.12 -9.21
N LEU A 90 7.25 2.11 -9.76
CA LEU A 90 6.33 1.26 -8.99
C LEU A 90 6.98 0.62 -7.75
N VAL A 91 8.20 0.10 -7.91
CA VAL A 91 8.97 -0.49 -6.79
C VAL A 91 9.23 0.55 -5.70
N GLY A 92 9.51 1.79 -6.09
CA GLY A 92 9.70 2.90 -5.16
C GLY A 92 8.43 3.24 -4.40
N GLU A 93 7.29 3.32 -5.09
CA GLU A 93 5.99 3.61 -4.48
C GLU A 93 5.52 2.50 -3.53
N VAL A 94 5.74 1.23 -3.90
CA VAL A 94 5.42 0.07 -3.05
C VAL A 94 6.24 0.10 -1.77
N ARG A 95 7.55 0.36 -1.87
CA ARG A 95 8.43 0.50 -0.70
C ARG A 95 8.04 1.69 0.17
N ALA A 96 7.75 2.84 -0.45
CA ALA A 96 7.31 4.04 0.25
C ALA A 96 6.00 3.79 1.02
N LEU A 97 5.05 3.05 0.44
CA LEU A 97 3.82 2.65 1.13
C LEU A 97 4.10 1.72 2.32
N GLY A 98 5.01 0.75 2.17
CA GLY A 98 5.44 -0.11 3.27
C GLY A 98 6.08 0.68 4.42
N GLU A 99 7.04 1.55 4.11
CA GLU A 99 7.74 2.41 5.07
C GLU A 99 6.78 3.39 5.78
N PHE A 100 5.88 4.03 5.02
CA PHE A 100 4.87 4.93 5.56
C PHE A 100 3.91 4.16 6.49
N SER A 101 3.49 2.96 6.09
CA SER A 101 2.62 2.11 6.91
C SER A 101 3.29 1.74 8.22
N ALA A 102 4.58 1.38 8.22
CA ALA A 102 5.34 1.09 9.44
C ALA A 102 5.35 2.29 10.40
N GLN A 103 5.54 3.51 9.88
CA GLN A 103 5.51 4.74 10.68
C GLN A 103 4.10 5.08 11.18
N ALA A 104 3.07 4.79 10.40
CA ALA A 104 1.68 5.10 10.73
C ALA A 104 1.14 4.26 11.89
N VAL A 105 1.72 3.09 12.18
CA VAL A 105 1.34 2.21 13.30
C VAL A 105 1.30 2.97 14.63
N GLU A 106 2.37 3.70 14.94
CA GLU A 106 2.51 4.47 16.20
C GLU A 106 1.65 5.75 16.22
N ARG A 107 0.98 6.06 15.11
CA ARG A 107 0.18 7.27 14.88
C ARG A 107 -1.32 7.00 14.73
N GLY A 108 -1.77 5.79 15.05
CA GLY A 108 -3.18 5.41 14.93
C GLY A 108 -3.61 5.02 13.51
N GLY A 109 -2.64 4.84 12.59
CA GLY A 109 -2.89 4.50 11.19
C GLY A 109 -2.79 5.70 10.25
N PHE A 110 -3.44 5.61 9.09
CA PHE A 110 -3.44 6.68 8.09
C PHE A 110 -4.79 6.84 7.36
N HIS A 111 -5.01 8.03 6.81
CA HIS A 111 -6.10 8.37 5.91
C HIS A 111 -5.59 8.54 4.48
N VAL A 112 -6.43 8.21 3.52
CA VAL A 112 -6.21 8.49 2.09
C VAL A 112 -7.29 9.45 1.59
N SER A 113 -6.90 10.47 0.83
CA SER A 113 -7.79 11.48 0.21
C SER A 113 -7.43 11.80 -1.23
#